data_AF-A0AAX6EK41-F1
#
_entry.id   AF-A0AAX6EK41-F1
#
_cell.length_a   1.000
_cell.length_b   1.000
_cell.length_c   1.000
_cell.angle_alpha   90.00
_cell.angle_beta   90.00
_cell.angle_gamma   90.00
#
_symmetry.space_group_name_H-M   'P 1'
#
loop_
_entity.id
_entity.type
_entity.pdbx_description
1 polymer ?
#
loop_
_entity_poly.entity_id
_entity_poly.type
_entity_poly.pdbx_seq_one_letter_code
_entity_poly.pdbx_strand_id
1 'polypeptide(L)'
;MPVHHYWPIRDDNKCRSIKFAVDWGNSHKQKAQAIGKEASSFIQEKLNMDHVYDYMFHLLSEYAKLLRYKPTIPAKAVELCSESMVCPAEGLERKFMMESMVKAPHSSKPCSLPPPYSPVELRAVQRKANSIKQVEM
;
A
#
# COMPACT_ATOMS: atom_id res chain seq x y z
N MET A 1 4.40 -8.15 7.09
CA MET A 1 5.26 -8.36 8.29
C MET A 1 6.23 -9.51 8.05
N PRO A 2 7.52 -9.39 8.41
CA PRO A 2 8.51 -10.46 8.27
C PRO A 2 8.05 -11.77 8.90
N VAL A 3 8.41 -12.89 8.28
CA VAL A 3 8.12 -14.28 8.67
C VAL A 3 6.62 -14.63 8.75
N HIS A 4 5.72 -13.66 8.57
CA HIS A 4 4.27 -13.86 8.47
C HIS A 4 3.75 -13.65 7.05
N HIS A 5 4.19 -12.58 6.38
CA HIS A 5 3.75 -12.22 5.02
C HIS A 5 4.90 -12.26 4.00
N TYR A 6 6.15 -12.33 4.45
CA TYR A 6 7.30 -12.43 3.56
C TYR A 6 8.53 -12.92 4.33
N TRP A 7 9.50 -13.45 3.60
CA TRP A 7 10.81 -13.78 4.15
C TRP A 7 11.78 -12.60 4.00
N PRO A 8 12.36 -12.06 5.08
CA PRO A 8 13.26 -10.91 4.98
C PRO A 8 14.63 -11.33 4.43
N ILE A 9 15.26 -10.45 3.63
CA ILE A 9 16.60 -10.65 3.08
C ILE A 9 17.53 -9.55 3.62
N ARG A 10 18.74 -9.93 4.02
CA ARG A 10 19.75 -9.00 4.50
C ARG A 10 20.36 -8.18 3.38
N ASP A 11 20.47 -6.86 3.59
CA ASP A 11 21.10 -5.97 2.62
C ASP A 11 22.63 -6.07 2.58
N ASP A 12 23.27 -6.35 3.73
CA ASP A 12 24.73 -6.42 3.89
C ASP A 12 25.35 -7.72 3.36
N ASN A 13 24.56 -8.79 3.20
CA ASN A 13 25.03 -10.09 2.69
C ASN A 13 23.93 -10.83 1.91
N LYS A 14 23.45 -10.20 0.83
CA LYS A 14 22.30 -10.67 0.03
C LYS A 14 22.45 -12.11 -0.46
N CYS A 15 23.59 -12.46 -1.06
CA CYS A 15 23.77 -13.78 -1.67
C CYS A 15 23.66 -14.92 -0.66
N ARG A 16 24.31 -14.79 0.50
CA ARG A 16 24.22 -15.79 1.58
C ARG A 16 22.80 -15.86 2.15
N SER A 17 22.17 -14.70 2.33
CA SER A 17 20.82 -14.60 2.89
C SER A 17 19.77 -15.24 1.98
N ILE A 18 19.86 -14.98 0.67
CA ILE A 18 18.99 -15.61 -0.34
C ILE A 18 19.21 -17.12 -0.38
N LYS A 19 20.47 -17.58 -0.39
CA LYS A 19 20.76 -19.02 -0.37
C LYS A 19 20.13 -19.70 0.85
N PHE A 20 20.30 -19.13 2.04
CA PHE A 20 19.70 -19.64 3.26
C PHE A 20 18.17 -19.67 3.17
N ALA A 21 17.54 -18.59 2.69
CA ALA A 21 16.10 -18.51 2.50
C ALA A 21 15.56 -19.63 1.59
N VAL A 22 16.26 -19.89 0.48
CA VAL A 22 15.90 -20.95 -0.48
C VAL A 22 16.07 -22.34 0.15
N ASP A 23 17.20 -22.60 0.78
CA ASP A 23 17.49 -23.89 1.44
C ASP A 23 16.47 -24.16 2.58
N TRP A 24 16.12 -23.12 3.35
CA TRP A 24 15.07 -23.19 4.38
C TRP A 24 13.69 -23.44 3.78
N GLY A 25 13.32 -22.70 2.73
CA GLY A 25 12.02 -22.87 2.06
C GLY A 25 11.84 -24.26 1.45
N ASN A 26 12.91 -24.81 0.87
CA ASN A 26 12.93 -26.17 0.32
C ASN A 26 12.77 -27.25 1.39
N SER A 27 13.33 -27.04 2.59
CA SER A 27 13.20 -27.97 3.73
C SER A 27 11.91 -27.77 4.55
N HIS A 28 11.26 -26.60 4.45
CA HIS A 28 10.07 -26.22 5.21
C HIS A 28 8.88 -25.84 4.33
N LYS A 29 8.58 -26.66 3.32
CA LYS A 29 7.59 -26.37 2.27
C LYS A 29 6.23 -25.90 2.79
N GLN A 30 5.68 -26.56 3.81
CA GLN A 30 4.38 -26.18 4.39
C GLN A 30 4.41 -24.79 5.05
N LYS A 31 5.50 -24.44 5.76
CA LYS A 31 5.65 -23.12 6.37
C LYS A 31 5.86 -22.04 5.31
N ALA A 32 6.67 -22.32 4.28
CA ALA A 32 6.86 -21.42 3.15
C ALA A 32 5.53 -21.16 2.42
N GLN A 33 4.72 -22.20 2.18
CA GLN A 33 3.39 -22.06 1.59
C GLN A 33 2.45 -21.23 2.47
N ALA A 34 2.46 -21.44 3.79
CA ALA A 34 1.65 -20.66 4.71
C ALA A 34 1.99 -19.16 4.64
N ILE A 35 3.28 -18.81 4.65
CA ILE A 35 3.73 -17.41 4.49
C ILE A 35 3.24 -16.83 3.15
N GLY A 36 3.37 -17.59 2.06
CA GLY A 36 2.89 -17.16 0.75
C GLY A 36 1.38 -16.93 0.71
N LYS A 37 0.60 -17.81 1.35
CA LYS A 37 -0.86 -17.68 1.44
C LYS A 37 -1.27 -16.44 2.24
N GLU A 38 -0.68 -16.24 3.42
CA GLU A 38 -0.93 -15.05 4.24
C GLU A 38 -0.56 -13.75 3.50
N ALA A 39 0.54 -13.77 2.74
CA ALA A 39 0.92 -12.65 1.88
C ALA A 39 -0.16 -12.34 0.84
N SER A 40 -0.58 -13.35 0.08
CA SER A 40 -1.60 -13.20 -0.96
C SER A 40 -2.94 -12.75 -0.41
N SER A 41 -3.41 -13.33 0.69
CA SER A 41 -4.63 -12.90 1.38
C SER A 41 -4.55 -11.44 1.82
N PHE A 42 -3.43 -11.00 2.40
CA PHE A 42 -3.26 -9.60 2.77
C PHE A 42 -3.33 -8.67 1.55
N ILE A 43 -2.67 -8.99 0.44
CA ILE A 43 -2.74 -8.16 -0.77
C ILE A 43 -4.19 -8.07 -1.28
N GLN A 44 -4.88 -9.20 -1.38
CA GLN A 44 -6.25 -9.27 -1.93
C GLN A 44 -7.27 -8.56 -1.02
N GLU A 45 -7.14 -8.71 0.29
CA GLU A 45 -8.15 -8.22 1.24
C GLU A 45 -7.86 -6.82 1.77
N LYS A 46 -6.58 -6.44 1.92
CA LYS A 46 -6.15 -5.20 2.58
C LYS A 46 -5.50 -4.18 1.65
N LEU A 47 -5.06 -4.60 0.46
CA LEU A 47 -4.49 -3.71 -0.57
C LEU A 47 -5.31 -3.75 -1.87
N ASN A 48 -6.63 -3.85 -1.75
CA ASN A 48 -7.53 -3.65 -2.88
C ASN A 48 -7.74 -2.16 -3.19
N MET A 49 -8.30 -1.86 -4.37
CA MET A 49 -8.46 -0.49 -4.85
C MET A 49 -9.33 0.38 -3.94
N ASP A 50 -10.35 -0.20 -3.29
CA ASP A 50 -11.21 0.53 -2.34
C ASP A 50 -10.37 1.06 -1.17
N HIS A 51 -9.54 0.21 -0.56
CA HIS A 51 -8.65 0.63 0.52
C HIS A 51 -7.60 1.64 0.05
N VAL A 52 -7.11 1.56 -1.20
CA VAL A 52 -6.18 2.56 -1.76
C VAL A 52 -6.85 3.92 -1.86
N TYR A 53 -8.04 4.00 -2.44
CA TYR A 53 -8.78 5.26 -2.57
C TYR A 53 -9.22 5.82 -1.22
N ASP A 54 -9.70 4.96 -0.31
CA ASP A 54 -10.04 5.35 1.05
C ASP A 54 -8.84 5.92 1.80
N TYR A 55 -7.66 5.30 1.67
CA TYR A 55 -6.43 5.79 2.27
C TYR A 55 -6.01 7.15 1.69
N MET A 56 -6.06 7.32 0.37
CA MET A 56 -5.76 8.61 -0.29
C MET A 56 -6.68 9.72 0.19
N PHE A 57 -8.00 9.45 0.23
CA PHE A 57 -8.99 10.41 0.69
C PHE A 57 -8.79 10.79 2.15
N HIS A 58 -8.54 9.81 3.03
CA HIS A 58 -8.25 10.07 4.43
C HIS A 58 -6.99 10.91 4.62
N LEU A 59 -5.89 10.55 3.94
CA LEU A 59 -4.63 11.28 4.05
C LEU A 59 -4.80 12.75 3.68
N LEU A 60 -5.47 13.04 2.56
CA LEU A 60 -5.75 14.40 2.13
C LEU A 60 -6.68 15.13 3.10
N SER A 61 -7.69 14.44 3.64
CA SER A 61 -8.65 15.00 4.59
C SER A 61 -8.00 15.35 5.94
N GLU A 62 -7.17 14.48 6.50
CA GLU A 62 -6.44 14.75 7.74
C GLU A 62 -5.38 15.83 7.54
N TYR A 63 -4.66 15.80 6.41
CA TYR A 63 -3.69 16.84 6.09
C TYR A 63 -4.33 18.22 5.95
N ALA A 64 -5.51 18.31 5.32
CA ALA A 64 -6.23 19.57 5.16
C ALA A 64 -6.59 20.23 6.50
N LYS A 65 -6.81 19.45 7.57
CA LYS A 65 -7.06 19.98 8.93
C LYS A 65 -5.84 20.67 9.55
N LEU A 66 -4.63 20.38 9.06
CA LEU A 66 -3.39 20.99 9.54
C LEU A 66 -3.12 22.36 8.92
N LEU A 67 -3.86 22.74 7.87
CA LEU A 67 -3.68 24.01 7.18
C LEU A 67 -4.01 25.19 8.11
N ARG A 68 -3.04 26.09 8.27
CA ARG A 68 -3.15 27.31 9.09
C ARG A 68 -3.56 28.55 8.28
N TYR A 69 -3.96 28.35 7.03
CA TYR A 69 -4.37 29.40 6.11
C TYR A 69 -5.58 28.94 5.30
N LYS A 70 -6.30 29.90 4.72
CA LYS A 70 -7.40 29.60 3.79
C LYS A 70 -6.83 29.39 2.39
N PRO A 71 -6.96 28.18 1.80
CA PRO A 71 -6.51 27.95 0.43
C PRO A 71 -7.21 28.88 -0.56
N THR A 72 -6.46 29.36 -1.55
CA THR A 72 -6.98 30.17 -2.66
C THR A 72 -6.44 29.60 -3.97
N ILE A 73 -7.19 29.74 -5.05
CA ILE A 73 -6.80 29.23 -6.37
C ILE A 73 -5.76 30.19 -6.97
N PRO A 74 -4.53 29.72 -7.28
CA PRO A 74 -3.54 30.56 -7.93
C PRO A 74 -3.97 31.00 -9.34
N ALA A 75 -3.59 32.21 -9.77
CA ALA A 75 -3.99 32.75 -11.08
C ALA A 75 -3.53 31.91 -12.29
N LYS A 76 -2.46 31.10 -12.13
CA LYS A 76 -1.93 30.21 -13.17
C LYS A 76 -2.35 28.75 -12.98
N ALA A 77 -3.28 28.48 -12.06
CA ALA A 77 -3.78 27.12 -11.88
C ALA A 77 -4.57 26.70 -13.13
N VAL A 78 -4.30 25.48 -13.59
CA VAL A 78 -5.07 24.84 -14.66
C VAL A 78 -5.99 23.84 -14.00
N GLU A 79 -7.27 23.93 -14.31
CA GLU A 79 -8.26 22.98 -13.80
C GLU A 79 -7.99 21.60 -14.41
N LEU A 80 -8.00 20.58 -13.54
CA LEU A 80 -7.86 19.18 -13.93
C LEU A 80 -9.19 18.48 -13.65
N CYS A 81 -9.96 18.24 -14.71
CA CYS A 81 -11.19 17.44 -14.68
C CYS A 81 -10.94 16.05 -15.25
N SER A 82 -11.77 15.07 -14.88
CA SER A 82 -11.66 13.70 -15.39
C SER A 82 -11.67 13.63 -16.92
N GLU A 83 -12.51 14.45 -17.54
CA GLU A 83 -12.68 14.62 -18.97
C GLU A 83 -11.40 15.18 -19.61
N SER A 84 -10.81 16.20 -18.98
CA SER A 84 -9.58 16.83 -19.46
C SER A 84 -8.37 15.89 -19.40
N MET A 85 -8.36 14.94 -18.45
CA MET A 85 -7.34 13.89 -18.37
C MET A 85 -7.50 12.82 -19.45
N VAL A 86 -8.73 12.50 -19.85
CA VAL A 86 -9.02 11.50 -20.89
C VAL A 86 -8.75 12.05 -22.29
N CYS A 87 -8.91 13.36 -22.50
CA CYS A 87 -8.73 14.03 -23.79
C CYS A 87 -7.40 13.72 -24.53
N PRO A 88 -6.21 13.79 -23.89
CA PRO A 88 -4.95 13.48 -24.55
C PRO A 88 -4.66 11.98 -24.69
N ALA A 89 -5.42 11.11 -24.01
CA ALA A 89 -5.17 9.66 -24.04
C ALA A 89 -5.69 9.03 -25.34
N GLU A 90 -4.98 8.03 -25.84
CA GLU A 90 -5.34 7.29 -27.06
C GLU A 90 -5.39 5.78 -26.82
N GLY A 91 -6.05 5.07 -27.74
CA GLY A 91 -6.10 3.60 -27.73
C GLY A 91 -6.63 3.00 -26.42
N LEU A 92 -5.88 2.06 -25.85
CA LEU A 92 -6.26 1.34 -24.63
C LEU A 92 -6.26 2.22 -23.39
N GLU A 93 -5.37 3.20 -23.31
CA GLU A 93 -5.32 4.14 -22.18
C GLU A 93 -6.63 4.92 -22.08
N ARG A 94 -7.08 5.50 -23.19
CA ARG A 94 -8.36 6.22 -23.27
C ARG A 94 -9.53 5.33 -22.84
N LYS A 95 -9.54 4.09 -23.33
CA LYS A 95 -10.58 3.11 -22.99
C LYS A 95 -10.63 2.86 -21.49
N PHE A 96 -9.50 2.54 -20.87
CA PHE A 96 -9.43 2.27 -19.44
C PHE A 96 -9.77 3.49 -18.59
N MET A 97 -9.32 4.69 -19.00
CA MET A 97 -9.68 5.94 -18.31
C MET A 97 -11.19 6.16 -18.35
N MET A 98 -11.84 6.02 -19.51
CA MET A 98 -13.30 6.15 -19.62
C MET A 98 -14.05 5.09 -18.80
N GLU A 99 -13.59 3.84 -18.79
CA GLU A 99 -14.19 2.76 -17.98
C GLU A 99 -14.05 3.02 -16.47
N SER A 100 -12.99 3.72 -16.05
CA SER A 100 -12.73 4.08 -14.64
C SER A 100 -13.45 5.35 -14.18
N MET A 101 -14.14 6.08 -15.06
CA MET A 101 -14.85 7.30 -14.68
C MET A 101 -15.95 7.01 -13.66
N VAL A 102 -15.93 7.74 -12.56
CA VAL A 102 -16.93 7.65 -11.49
C VAL A 102 -18.25 8.24 -12.01
N LYS A 103 -19.23 7.37 -12.28
CA LYS A 103 -20.54 7.78 -12.82
C LYS A 103 -21.50 8.33 -11.77
N ALA A 104 -21.31 7.92 -10.52
CA ALA A 104 -22.12 8.36 -9.40
C ALA A 104 -21.29 8.28 -8.12
N PRO A 105 -21.55 9.15 -7.13
CA PRO A 105 -20.97 9.00 -5.81
C PRO A 105 -21.38 7.65 -5.21
N HIS A 106 -20.47 7.05 -4.44
CA HIS A 106 -20.76 5.81 -3.74
C HIS A 106 -21.85 6.06 -2.68
N SER A 107 -22.81 5.14 -2.57
CA SER A 107 -23.96 5.29 -1.67
C SER A 107 -23.63 5.00 -0.20
N SER A 108 -22.53 4.27 0.05
CA SER A 108 -22.02 4.06 1.40
C SER A 108 -21.23 5.27 1.90
N LYS A 109 -21.22 5.45 3.22
CA LYS A 109 -20.30 6.38 3.87
C LYS A 109 -18.84 5.96 3.62
N PRO A 110 -17.89 6.91 3.65
CA PRO A 110 -16.46 6.58 3.64
C PRO A 110 -16.15 5.55 4.72
N CYS A 111 -15.25 4.60 4.44
CA CYS A 111 -14.86 3.62 5.44
C CYS A 111 -14.21 4.33 6.65
N SER A 112 -14.42 3.78 7.84
CA SER A 112 -13.64 4.24 9.00
C SER A 112 -12.32 3.51 8.98
N LEU A 113 -11.24 4.26 8.69
CA LEU A 113 -9.91 3.69 8.80
C LEU A 113 -9.60 3.31 10.25
N PRO A 114 -8.79 2.26 10.45
CA PRO A 114 -8.31 1.92 11.76
C PRO A 114 -7.56 3.12 12.37
N PRO A 115 -7.60 3.27 13.70
CA PRO A 115 -6.89 4.36 14.36
C PRO A 115 -5.41 4.33 14.01
N PRO A 116 -4.74 5.50 13.96
CA PRO A 116 -3.31 5.55 13.71
C PRO A 116 -2.58 4.72 14.76
N TYR A 117 -1.53 4.03 14.34
CA TYR A 117 -0.68 3.28 15.24
C TYR A 117 -0.15 4.17 16.36
N SER A 118 -0.25 3.69 17.60
CA SER A 118 0.41 4.32 18.72
C SER A 118 1.93 4.35 18.52
N PRO A 119 2.67 5.27 19.19
CA PRO A 119 4.13 5.30 19.12
C PRO A 119 4.80 3.98 19.55
N VAL A 120 4.10 3.15 20.33
CA VAL A 120 4.57 1.83 20.76
C VAL A 120 4.39 0.81 19.64
N GLU A 121 3.22 0.79 19.01
CA GLU A 121 2.93 -0.08 17.86
C GLU A 121 3.83 0.25 16.66
N LEU A 122 4.02 1.54 16.35
CA LEU A 122 4.95 1.98 15.31
C LEU A 122 6.37 1.46 15.59
N ARG A 123 6.84 1.61 16.84
CA ARG A 123 8.16 1.09 17.24
C ARG A 123 8.21 -0.43 17.14
N ALA A 124 7.13 -1.15 17.45
CA ALA A 124 7.07 -2.60 17.31
C ALA A 124 7.11 -3.03 15.83
N VAL A 125 6.41 -2.33 14.95
CA VAL A 125 6.44 -2.57 13.49
C VAL A 125 7.84 -2.30 12.93
N GLN A 126 8.46 -1.18 13.30
CA GLN A 126 9.82 -0.83 12.89
C GLN A 126 10.85 -1.84 13.41
N ARG A 127 10.75 -2.25 14.68
CA ARG A 127 11.63 -3.28 15.25
C ARG A 127 11.47 -4.62 14.53
N LYS A 128 10.24 -5.03 14.26
CA LYS A 128 9.95 -6.26 13.49
C LYS A 128 10.51 -6.18 12.07
N ALA A 129 10.40 -5.03 11.40
CA ALA A 129 11.02 -4.80 10.10
C ALA A 129 12.56 -4.92 10.16
N ASN A 130 13.17 -4.49 11.26
CA ASN A 130 14.62 -4.60 11.51
C ASN A 130 15.06 -5.99 12.00
N SER A 131 14.13 -6.90 12.32
CA SER A 131 14.41 -8.27 12.77
C SER A 131 14.92 -9.21 11.65
N ILE A 132 15.38 -8.67 10.52
CA ILE A 132 16.03 -9.41 9.42
C ILE A 132 17.15 -10.33 9.96
N LYS A 133 17.79 -9.95 11.07
CA LYS A 133 18.85 -10.71 11.74
C LYS A 133 18.39 -11.98 12.48
N GLN A 134 17.09 -12.16 12.75
CA GLN A 134 16.59 -13.27 13.57
C GLN A 134 16.34 -14.56 12.78
N VAL A 135 16.44 -14.52 11.45
CA VAL A 135 16.04 -15.63 10.59
C VAL A 135 17.20 -16.56 10.27
N GLU A 136 18.45 -16.11 10.46
CA GLU A 136 19.69 -16.84 10.14
C GLU A 136 20.44 -17.36 11.39
N MET A 137 19.78 -17.52 12.55
CA MET A 137 20.40 -18.17 13.72
C MET A 137 20.52 -19.69 13.53
#